data_AF-A0A6P3ZD75-F1
#
_entry.id   AF-A0A6P3ZD75-F1
#
_cell.length_a   1.000
_cell.length_b   1.000
_cell.length_c   1.000
_cell.angle_alpha   90.00
_cell.angle_beta   90.00
_cell.angle_gamma   90.00
#
_symmetry.space_group_name_H-M   'P 1'
#
loop_
_entity.id
_entity.type
_entity.pdbx_description
1 polymer ?
#
loop_
_entity_poly.entity_id
_entity_poly.type
_entity_poly.pdbx_seq_one_letter_code
_entity_poly.pdbx_strand_id
1 'polypeptide(L)'
;MVSAWNLYYIPEGKYVFPEIPTNTTPDDEEFTGFDQSPITTNPNNPDGAAEILWPLDDSATCCVGAYVCACLLRLATKPPSNFLKSWGNIKNRYWDFNKRRFEIRGLNPVEGNLEAVRMMFSHWSPFKETLSRFVYHFNELRGNVQGLARFAFEQHLSFTGLHSYYLFRRVADKLKANQDDLIEALDYKMNERGLVMIYTILQNFEGSNDEKQRRQTWRYARLFDHKMFAHLQTKNCEELTSILAMILKEIGDDQGGDGDVYQIVQIKRMLECRQDSYQEIASKVIQKFANKRTGYEGWLRLREEESYF
;
A
#
# COMPACT_ATOMS: atom_id res chain seq x y z
N MET A 1 -18.33 0.34 -24.56
CA MET A 1 -19.14 -0.04 -23.38
C MET A 1 -18.37 -1.11 -22.61
N VAL A 2 -17.40 -0.71 -21.77
CA VAL A 2 -16.56 -1.65 -21.00
C VAL A 2 -16.52 -1.21 -19.54
N SER A 3 -17.33 -1.90 -18.75
CA SER A 3 -17.30 -2.09 -17.30
C SER A 3 -15.91 -1.93 -16.64
N ALA A 4 -15.87 -1.17 -15.54
CA ALA A 4 -14.82 -1.28 -14.52
C ALA A 4 -15.10 -2.53 -13.65
N TRP A 5 -15.20 -3.68 -14.31
CA TRP A 5 -15.86 -4.88 -13.82
C TRP A 5 -15.05 -5.64 -12.74
N ASN A 6 -15.63 -6.74 -12.24
CA ASN A 6 -14.99 -7.84 -11.49
C ASN A 6 -14.56 -7.58 -10.03
N LEU A 7 -14.71 -6.38 -9.45
CA LEU A 7 -14.78 -6.23 -7.99
C LEU A 7 -16.24 -6.10 -7.56
N TYR A 8 -16.77 -7.15 -6.93
CA TYR A 8 -18.11 -7.17 -6.35
C TYR A 8 -18.05 -7.04 -4.84
N TYR A 9 -18.88 -6.19 -4.24
CA TYR A 9 -19.16 -6.26 -2.81
C TYR A 9 -20.04 -7.49 -2.54
N ILE A 10 -19.41 -8.59 -2.10
CA ILE A 10 -19.99 -9.94 -2.05
C ILE A 10 -21.40 -10.00 -1.40
N PRO A 11 -21.72 -9.25 -0.32
CA PRO A 11 -23.07 -9.26 0.26
C PRO A 11 -24.18 -8.58 -0.56
N GLU A 12 -23.87 -7.72 -1.54
CA GLU A 12 -24.86 -6.89 -2.25
C GLU A 12 -24.75 -6.94 -3.79
N GLY A 13 -23.74 -7.62 -4.35
CA GLY A 13 -23.56 -7.78 -5.81
C GLY A 13 -23.18 -6.51 -6.59
N LYS A 14 -22.94 -5.39 -5.90
CA LYS A 14 -22.59 -4.09 -6.51
C LYS A 14 -21.11 -4.02 -6.91
N TYR A 15 -20.82 -3.31 -7.99
CA TYR A 15 -19.44 -2.98 -8.38
C TYR A 15 -18.79 -2.03 -7.39
N VAL A 16 -17.52 -2.30 -7.06
CA VAL A 16 -16.69 -1.41 -6.22
C VAL A 16 -16.22 -0.18 -7.01
N PHE A 17 -16.06 -0.29 -8.34
CA PHE A 17 -15.79 0.85 -9.21
C PHE A 17 -17.08 1.43 -9.80
N PRO A 18 -17.16 2.75 -10.08
CA PRO A 18 -18.27 3.35 -10.81
C PRO A 18 -18.33 2.86 -12.26
N GLU A 19 -19.55 2.79 -12.82
CA GLU A 19 -19.76 2.51 -14.24
C GLU A 19 -19.55 3.78 -15.07
N ILE A 20 -18.40 3.86 -15.76
CA ILE A 20 -18.02 5.05 -16.55
C ILE A 20 -18.09 4.73 -18.06
N PRO A 21 -18.72 5.59 -18.90
CA PRO A 21 -18.65 5.48 -20.35
C PRO A 21 -17.22 5.66 -20.88
N THR A 22 -16.73 4.67 -21.63
CA THR A 22 -15.36 4.58 -22.20
C THR A 22 -14.95 5.68 -23.17
N ASN A 23 -15.83 6.66 -23.44
CA ASN A 23 -15.74 7.61 -24.54
C ASN A 23 -15.88 9.08 -24.10
N THR A 24 -15.86 9.35 -22.79
CA THR A 24 -15.88 10.72 -22.24
C THR A 24 -14.47 11.12 -21.82
N THR A 25 -13.99 12.30 -22.21
CA THR A 25 -12.96 13.01 -21.43
C THR A 25 -13.51 13.30 -20.02
N PRO A 26 -12.67 13.49 -18.99
CA PRO A 26 -13.12 14.24 -17.82
C PRO A 26 -13.57 15.63 -18.29
N ASP A 27 -14.68 16.15 -17.75
CA ASP A 27 -15.00 17.56 -17.93
C ASP A 27 -14.02 18.39 -17.08
N ASP A 28 -13.40 19.41 -17.68
CA ASP A 28 -12.44 20.28 -17.01
C ASP A 28 -13.16 21.24 -16.05
N GLU A 29 -13.56 20.75 -14.86
CA GLU A 29 -14.10 21.58 -13.78
C GLU A 29 -13.01 22.53 -13.26
N GLU A 30 -13.13 23.83 -13.58
CA GLU A 30 -12.27 24.88 -13.00
C GLU A 30 -12.44 24.93 -11.47
N PHE A 31 -11.43 24.44 -10.75
CA PHE A 31 -11.41 24.42 -9.28
C PHE A 31 -11.16 25.82 -8.71
N THR A 32 -12.18 26.67 -8.79
CA THR A 32 -12.22 28.03 -8.20
C THR A 32 -12.71 28.03 -6.75
N GLY A 33 -13.22 26.90 -6.25
CA GLY A 33 -13.91 26.76 -4.97
C GLY A 33 -13.06 26.66 -3.70
N PHE A 34 -11.79 27.07 -3.71
CA PHE A 34 -11.04 27.24 -2.46
C PHE A 34 -11.40 28.59 -1.82
N ASP A 35 -12.36 28.58 -0.90
CA ASP A 35 -12.58 29.68 0.03
C ASP A 35 -11.27 30.01 0.77
N GLN A 36 -10.88 31.29 0.76
CA GLN A 36 -9.58 31.75 1.27
C GLN A 36 -9.60 31.87 2.80
N SER A 37 -9.85 30.74 3.46
CA SER A 37 -9.67 30.58 4.90
C SER A 37 -8.27 31.08 5.31
N PRO A 38 -8.15 31.99 6.28
CA PRO A 38 -6.87 32.56 6.67
C PRO A 38 -5.91 31.44 7.11
N ILE A 39 -4.64 31.57 6.75
CA ILE A 39 -3.61 30.55 7.01
C ILE A 39 -3.55 30.25 8.51
N THR A 40 -4.10 29.10 8.91
CA THR A 40 -4.14 28.70 10.31
C THR A 40 -2.72 28.40 10.79
N THR A 41 -2.24 29.22 11.73
CA THR A 41 -0.89 29.09 12.27
C THR A 41 -0.73 27.77 13.02
N ASN A 42 0.39 27.08 12.79
CA ASN A 42 0.68 25.80 13.42
C ASN A 42 0.78 26.01 14.96
N PRO A 43 -0.09 25.37 15.78
CA PRO A 43 -0.07 25.54 17.23
C PRO A 43 1.22 25.00 17.89
N ASN A 44 2.04 24.24 17.16
CA ASN A 44 3.35 23.78 17.60
C ASN A 44 4.50 24.77 17.30
N ASN A 45 4.20 26.00 16.86
CA ASN A 45 5.21 27.05 16.64
C ASN A 45 4.78 28.37 17.32
N PRO A 46 5.09 28.58 18.62
CA PRO A 46 4.62 29.75 19.36
C PRO A 46 5.24 31.08 18.90
N ASP A 47 6.42 31.04 18.29
CA ASP A 47 7.17 32.23 17.85
C ASP A 47 6.71 32.81 16.49
N GLY A 48 5.41 32.69 16.20
CA GLY A 48 4.78 33.26 15.00
C GLY A 48 4.80 32.37 13.75
N ALA A 49 4.31 32.91 12.63
CA ALA A 49 4.35 32.20 11.36
C ALA A 49 5.77 32.22 10.78
N ALA A 50 6.40 31.06 10.66
CA ALA A 50 7.63 30.92 9.87
C ALA A 50 7.31 31.21 8.40
N GLU A 51 7.74 32.38 7.92
CA GLU A 51 7.50 32.83 6.55
C GLU A 51 7.94 31.77 5.54
N ILE A 52 7.07 31.46 4.57
CA ILE A 52 7.36 30.46 3.53
C ILE A 52 8.31 31.11 2.53
N LEU A 53 9.60 30.80 2.66
CA LEU A 53 10.63 31.28 1.75
C LEU A 53 10.61 30.42 0.49
N TRP A 54 10.00 30.94 -0.57
CA TRP A 54 10.00 30.38 -1.91
C TRP A 54 11.35 30.58 -2.60
N PRO A 55 11.83 29.64 -3.43
CA PRO A 55 13.00 29.85 -4.26
C PRO A 55 12.70 30.87 -5.38
N LEU A 56 13.74 31.59 -5.84
CA LEU A 56 13.66 32.50 -6.98
C LEU A 56 13.59 31.77 -8.34
N ASP A 57 13.74 30.44 -8.35
CA ASP A 57 13.56 29.60 -9.54
C ASP A 57 12.15 29.01 -9.53
N ASP A 58 11.29 29.46 -10.45
CA ASP A 58 9.96 28.90 -10.67
C ASP A 58 10.01 27.40 -11.02
N SER A 59 11.09 26.91 -11.67
CA SER A 59 11.26 25.48 -11.92
C SER A 59 11.41 24.70 -10.61
N ALA A 60 12.14 25.21 -9.62
CA ALA A 60 12.25 24.61 -8.29
C ALA A 60 10.90 24.65 -7.56
N THR A 61 10.17 25.77 -7.61
CA THR A 61 8.81 25.88 -7.04
C THR A 61 7.85 24.85 -7.65
N CYS A 62 7.80 24.75 -8.98
CA CYS A 62 6.94 23.79 -9.68
C CYS A 62 7.33 22.32 -9.39
N CYS A 63 8.62 21.98 -9.36
CA CYS A 63 9.07 20.63 -9.03
C CYS A 63 8.74 20.21 -7.59
N VAL A 64 8.89 21.12 -6.61
CA VAL A 64 8.47 20.84 -5.22
C VAL A 64 6.95 20.76 -5.12
N GLY A 65 6.21 21.67 -5.76
CA GLY A 65 4.75 21.65 -5.80
C GLY A 65 4.19 20.34 -6.36
N ALA A 66 4.63 19.92 -7.55
CA ALA A 66 4.19 18.67 -8.17
C ALA A 66 4.51 17.43 -7.31
N TYR A 67 5.69 17.39 -6.69
CA TYR A 67 6.09 16.31 -5.78
C TYR A 67 5.21 16.25 -4.52
N VAL A 68 4.89 17.41 -3.91
CA VAL A 68 4.01 17.49 -2.74
C VAL A 68 2.57 17.13 -3.11
N CYS A 69 2.05 17.58 -4.26
CA CYS A 69 0.73 17.20 -4.77
C CYS A 69 0.61 15.69 -5.02
N ALA A 70 1.64 15.06 -5.60
CA ALA A 70 1.70 13.61 -5.70
C ALA A 70 1.62 12.95 -4.31
N CYS A 71 2.46 13.39 -3.36
CA CYS A 71 2.43 12.89 -1.98
C CYS A 71 1.06 13.08 -1.29
N LEU A 72 0.33 14.16 -1.58
CA LEU A 72 -1.00 14.43 -1.00
C LEU A 72 -2.06 13.40 -1.41
N LEU A 73 -1.93 12.72 -2.56
CA LEU A 73 -2.86 11.65 -2.98
C LEU A 73 -3.05 10.55 -1.92
N ARG A 74 -2.05 10.34 -1.05
CA ARG A 74 -2.15 9.40 0.09
C ARG A 74 -3.31 9.74 1.05
N LEU A 75 -3.79 10.98 1.08
CA LEU A 75 -4.94 11.42 1.89
C LEU A 75 -6.26 10.80 1.42
N ALA A 76 -6.37 10.39 0.15
CA ALA A 76 -7.55 9.70 -0.36
C ALA A 76 -7.81 8.35 0.34
N THR A 77 -6.79 7.78 1.00
CA THR A 77 -6.90 6.47 1.67
C THR A 77 -6.32 6.43 3.10
N LYS A 78 -5.66 7.49 3.59
CA LYS A 78 -4.96 7.57 4.89
C LYS A 78 -5.26 8.90 5.61
N PRO A 79 -5.32 8.96 6.96
CA PRO A 79 -5.63 10.18 7.69
C PRO A 79 -4.47 11.21 7.70
N PRO A 80 -4.73 12.50 7.98
CA PRO A 80 -3.73 13.57 8.02
C PRO A 80 -2.51 13.24 8.90
N SER A 81 -2.72 12.69 10.09
CA SER A 81 -1.65 12.28 11.00
C SER A 81 -0.66 11.26 10.40
N ASN A 82 -1.03 10.52 9.35
CA ASN A 82 -0.10 9.69 8.58
C ASN A 82 0.80 10.53 7.65
N PHE A 83 0.25 11.57 7.02
CA PHE A 83 1.02 12.54 6.22
C PHE A 83 1.99 13.33 7.12
N LEU A 84 1.50 13.88 8.24
CA LEU A 84 2.30 14.65 9.20
C LEU A 84 3.52 13.85 9.70
N LYS A 85 3.30 12.62 10.18
CA LYS A 85 4.37 11.70 10.61
C LYS A 85 5.36 11.34 9.50
N SER A 86 4.94 11.45 8.23
CA SER A 86 5.79 11.18 7.06
C SER A 86 6.54 12.41 6.54
N TRP A 87 6.25 13.62 7.01
CA TRP A 87 6.71 14.86 6.35
C TRP A 87 8.24 14.99 6.27
N GLY A 88 8.97 14.56 7.31
CA GLY A 88 10.43 14.48 7.27
C GLY A 88 10.94 13.55 6.17
N ASN A 89 10.38 12.34 6.08
CA ASN A 89 10.75 11.34 5.08
C ASN A 89 10.36 11.77 3.65
N ILE A 90 9.25 12.49 3.49
CA ILE A 90 8.81 13.10 2.23
C ILE A 90 9.84 14.15 1.76
N LYS A 91 10.24 15.08 2.64
CA LYS A 91 11.28 16.08 2.30
C LYS A 91 12.63 15.43 1.99
N ASN A 92 13.03 14.39 2.72
CA ASN A 92 14.29 13.69 2.50
C ASN A 92 14.30 12.94 1.14
N ARG A 93 13.23 12.21 0.79
CA ARG A 93 13.11 11.47 -0.48
C ARG A 93 12.87 12.35 -1.72
N TYR A 94 12.75 13.67 -1.57
CA TYR A 94 12.64 14.59 -2.70
C TYR A 94 13.88 14.53 -3.62
N TRP A 95 15.07 14.42 -3.01
CA TRP A 95 16.34 14.31 -3.73
C TRP A 95 16.38 13.06 -4.62
N ASP A 96 15.87 11.93 -4.13
CA ASP A 96 15.89 10.65 -4.84
C ASP A 96 15.10 10.71 -6.16
N PHE A 97 14.02 11.49 -6.20
CA PHE A 97 13.16 11.65 -7.36
C PHE A 97 13.64 12.79 -8.28
N ASN A 98 13.79 14.01 -7.75
CA ASN A 98 14.03 15.21 -8.56
C ASN A 98 15.51 15.54 -8.80
N LYS A 99 16.45 14.89 -8.09
CA LYS A 99 17.90 15.20 -8.10
C LYS A 99 18.24 16.67 -7.78
N ARG A 100 17.31 17.36 -7.10
CA ARG A 100 17.41 18.74 -6.59
C ARG A 100 17.15 18.75 -5.08
N ARG A 101 17.50 19.85 -4.39
CA ARG A 101 17.19 20.00 -2.95
C ARG A 101 15.75 20.45 -2.75
N PHE A 102 15.17 20.11 -1.59
CA PHE A 102 13.86 20.64 -1.18
C PHE A 102 14.08 22.08 -0.70
N GLU A 103 13.84 23.06 -1.57
CA GLU A 103 14.31 24.44 -1.37
C GLU A 103 13.30 25.38 -0.71
N ILE A 104 12.00 25.07 -0.75
CA ILE A 104 10.97 25.83 -0.04
C ILE A 104 11.17 25.67 1.47
N ARG A 105 11.47 26.76 2.18
CA ARG A 105 11.62 26.79 3.65
C ARG A 105 10.31 27.26 4.31
N GLY A 106 10.16 27.03 5.62
CA GLY A 106 8.93 27.35 6.36
C GLY A 106 7.76 26.39 6.08
N LEU A 107 7.64 25.85 4.86
CA LEU A 107 6.59 24.93 4.43
C LEU A 107 6.50 23.70 5.34
N ASN A 108 5.42 23.65 6.13
CA ASN A 108 5.05 22.52 6.96
C ASN A 108 3.52 22.31 6.89
N PRO A 109 3.04 21.07 6.73
CA PRO A 109 1.62 20.77 6.66
C PRO A 109 0.92 20.99 8.00
N VAL A 110 -0.30 21.54 7.94
CA VAL A 110 -1.17 21.78 9.10
C VAL A 110 -2.34 20.78 9.06
N GLU A 111 -2.68 20.17 10.20
CA GLU A 111 -3.64 19.05 10.23
C GLU A 111 -5.03 19.39 9.68
N GLY A 112 -5.56 20.58 10.02
CA GLY A 112 -6.85 21.05 9.51
C GLY A 112 -6.88 21.19 7.98
N ASN A 113 -5.82 21.74 7.39
CA ASN A 113 -5.71 21.90 5.93
C ASN A 113 -5.63 20.54 5.22
N LEU A 114 -4.91 19.57 5.82
CA LEU A 114 -4.86 18.19 5.31
C LEU A 114 -6.22 17.48 5.42
N GLU A 115 -6.98 17.69 6.49
CA GLU A 115 -8.33 17.11 6.61
C GLU A 115 -9.29 17.75 5.61
N ALA A 116 -9.19 19.05 5.33
CA ALA A 116 -9.96 19.71 4.27
C ALA A 116 -9.67 19.09 2.88
N VAL A 117 -8.40 18.91 2.51
CA VAL A 117 -8.01 18.20 1.26
C VAL A 117 -8.55 16.77 1.25
N ARG A 118 -8.49 16.05 2.38
CA ARG A 118 -9.04 14.70 2.51
C ARG A 118 -10.56 14.67 2.39
N MET A 119 -11.28 15.66 2.92
CA MET A 119 -12.73 15.78 2.71
C MET A 119 -13.05 15.99 1.23
N MET A 120 -12.30 16.82 0.51
CA MET A 120 -12.51 16.99 -0.94
C MET A 120 -12.31 15.68 -1.71
N PHE A 121 -11.20 14.96 -1.49
CA PHE A 121 -10.98 13.63 -2.09
C PHE A 121 -12.05 12.59 -1.69
N SER A 122 -12.70 12.77 -0.54
CA SER A 122 -13.76 11.87 -0.05
C SER A 122 -15.13 12.14 -0.67
N HIS A 123 -15.43 13.37 -1.12
CA HIS A 123 -16.76 13.76 -1.60
C HIS A 123 -16.83 14.13 -3.09
N TRP A 124 -15.73 14.60 -3.69
CA TRP A 124 -15.70 15.02 -5.10
C TRP A 124 -15.66 13.80 -6.03
N SER A 125 -16.77 13.50 -6.72
CA SER A 125 -16.89 12.32 -7.59
C SER A 125 -15.95 12.37 -8.81
N PRO A 126 -15.81 13.50 -9.54
CA PRO A 126 -14.86 13.64 -10.66
C PRO A 126 -13.42 13.25 -10.30
N PHE A 127 -12.96 13.53 -9.08
CA PHE A 127 -11.64 13.07 -8.60
C PHE A 127 -11.54 11.54 -8.54
N LYS A 128 -12.54 10.86 -7.95
CA LYS A 128 -12.56 9.39 -7.85
C LYS A 128 -12.71 8.74 -9.22
N GLU A 129 -13.54 9.30 -10.09
CA GLU A 129 -13.77 8.82 -11.45
C GLU A 129 -12.50 8.95 -12.30
N THR A 130 -11.86 10.13 -12.28
CA THR A 130 -10.55 10.36 -12.91
C THR A 130 -9.51 9.38 -12.40
N LEU A 131 -9.42 9.20 -11.07
CA LEU A 131 -8.46 8.30 -10.45
C LEU A 131 -8.75 6.82 -10.77
N SER A 132 -10.02 6.43 -10.94
CA SER A 132 -10.40 5.07 -11.39
C SER A 132 -9.90 4.77 -12.80
N ARG A 133 -9.98 5.74 -13.72
CA ARG A 133 -9.45 5.63 -15.09
C ARG A 133 -7.93 5.45 -15.06
N PHE A 134 -7.22 6.26 -14.27
CA PHE A 134 -5.76 6.13 -14.11
C PHE A 134 -5.33 4.78 -13.56
N VAL A 135 -5.97 4.24 -12.52
CA VAL A 135 -5.58 2.91 -11.97
C VAL A 135 -5.97 1.75 -12.90
N TYR A 136 -6.98 1.90 -13.75
CA TYR A 136 -7.40 0.88 -14.73
C TYR A 136 -6.42 0.73 -15.91
N HIS A 137 -5.86 1.84 -16.38
CA HIS A 137 -4.86 1.88 -17.46
C HIS A 137 -3.41 1.77 -16.95
N PHE A 138 -3.19 1.76 -15.63
CA PHE A 138 -1.88 1.78 -14.99
C PHE A 138 -0.88 0.71 -15.50
N ASN A 139 -1.34 -0.54 -15.65
CA ASN A 139 -0.52 -1.66 -16.12
C ASN A 139 -0.24 -1.62 -17.64
N GLU A 140 -0.82 -0.68 -18.39
CA GLU A 140 -0.53 -0.45 -19.81
C GLU A 140 0.63 0.52 -20.03
N LEU A 141 0.94 1.37 -19.03
CA LEU A 141 2.03 2.34 -19.09
C LEU A 141 3.39 1.65 -19.30
N ARG A 142 4.31 2.33 -20.01
CA ARG A 142 5.65 1.83 -20.35
C ARG A 142 6.73 2.88 -20.05
N GLY A 143 7.97 2.40 -19.87
CA GLY A 143 9.15 3.25 -19.68
C GLY A 143 8.99 4.25 -18.52
N ASN A 144 9.56 5.45 -18.70
CA ASN A 144 9.61 6.49 -17.66
C ASN A 144 8.22 6.91 -17.17
N VAL A 145 7.19 6.90 -18.03
CA VAL A 145 5.80 7.26 -17.65
C VAL A 145 5.25 6.29 -16.60
N GLN A 146 5.56 4.99 -16.72
CA GLN A 146 5.20 4.00 -15.69
C GLN A 146 5.93 4.29 -14.37
N GLY A 147 7.22 4.68 -14.41
CA GLY A 147 7.98 5.05 -13.22
C GLY A 147 7.41 6.26 -12.47
N LEU A 148 7.03 7.32 -13.20
CA LEU A 148 6.37 8.50 -12.64
C LEU A 148 5.00 8.15 -12.02
N ALA A 149 4.21 7.33 -12.71
CA ALA A 149 2.92 6.87 -12.22
C ALA A 149 3.04 5.97 -10.97
N ARG A 150 4.08 5.12 -10.88
CA ARG A 150 4.37 4.31 -9.69
C ARG A 150 4.59 5.17 -8.44
N PHE A 151 5.38 6.23 -8.58
CA PHE A 151 5.59 7.19 -7.49
C PHE A 151 4.29 7.90 -7.10
N ALA A 152 3.56 8.47 -8.07
CA ALA A 152 2.38 9.28 -7.77
C ALA A 152 1.18 8.46 -7.25
N PHE A 153 0.92 7.28 -7.82
CA PHE A 153 -0.31 6.50 -7.57
C PHE A 153 -0.06 5.18 -6.83
N GLU A 154 0.79 4.29 -7.36
CA GLU A 154 0.96 2.94 -6.79
C GLU A 154 1.51 2.99 -5.35
N GLN A 155 2.56 3.79 -5.10
CA GLN A 155 3.19 3.96 -3.79
C GLN A 155 2.27 4.60 -2.72
N HIS A 156 1.13 5.19 -3.12
CA HIS A 156 0.27 5.93 -2.20
C HIS A 156 -1.09 5.28 -2.00
N LEU A 157 -1.63 4.65 -3.05
CA LEU A 157 -2.99 4.14 -3.11
C LEU A 157 -3.06 2.60 -3.12
N SER A 158 -2.09 1.92 -3.75
CA SER A 158 -2.11 0.45 -3.84
C SER A 158 -1.94 -0.21 -2.47
N PHE A 159 -2.52 -1.40 -2.34
CA PHE A 159 -2.51 -2.22 -1.12
C PHE A 159 -2.89 -1.48 0.17
N THR A 160 -3.65 -0.38 0.10
CA THR A 160 -3.85 0.47 1.29
C THR A 160 -4.57 -0.30 2.39
N GLY A 161 -3.85 -0.57 3.48
CA GLY A 161 -4.36 -1.38 4.57
C GLY A 161 -4.61 -2.83 4.19
N LEU A 162 -3.81 -3.39 3.27
CA LEU A 162 -3.69 -4.83 2.99
C LEU A 162 -2.31 -5.35 3.40
N HIS A 163 -1.71 -4.77 4.44
CA HIS A 163 -0.32 -5.06 4.84
C HIS A 163 -0.11 -6.57 5.10
N SER A 164 -1.07 -7.26 5.70
CA SER A 164 -1.03 -8.70 5.95
C SER A 164 -0.85 -9.51 4.66
N TYR A 165 -1.49 -9.10 3.56
CA TYR A 165 -1.31 -9.71 2.24
C TYR A 165 0.09 -9.44 1.65
N TYR A 166 0.55 -8.19 1.73
CA TYR A 166 1.88 -7.81 1.23
C TYR A 166 3.01 -8.56 1.96
N LEU A 167 2.92 -8.65 3.29
CA LEU A 167 3.86 -9.44 4.10
C LEU A 167 3.73 -10.94 3.81
N PHE A 168 2.53 -11.48 3.60
CA PHE A 168 2.32 -12.88 3.20
C PHE A 168 3.02 -13.21 1.88
N ARG A 169 2.88 -12.37 0.84
CA ARG A 169 3.58 -12.60 -0.44
C ARG A 169 5.10 -12.54 -0.27
N ARG A 170 5.63 -11.57 0.48
CA ARG A 170 7.06 -11.51 0.81
C ARG A 170 7.56 -12.75 1.56
N VAL A 171 6.81 -13.24 2.55
CA VAL A 171 7.13 -14.48 3.27
C VAL A 171 7.14 -15.68 2.32
N ALA A 172 6.12 -15.82 1.47
CA ALA A 172 6.06 -16.89 0.47
C ALA A 172 7.28 -16.88 -0.46
N ASP A 173 7.60 -15.71 -1.02
CA ASP A 173 8.70 -15.54 -1.97
C ASP A 173 10.07 -15.83 -1.31
N LYS A 174 10.29 -15.37 -0.06
CA LYS A 174 11.56 -15.58 0.69
C LYS A 174 11.70 -17.02 1.22
N LEU A 175 10.62 -17.61 1.72
CA LEU A 175 10.59 -19.03 2.11
C LEU A 175 10.55 -19.98 0.90
N LYS A 176 10.36 -19.46 -0.33
CA LYS A 176 10.09 -20.25 -1.54
C LYS A 176 8.93 -21.24 -1.33
N ALA A 177 7.92 -20.80 -0.58
CA ALA A 177 6.77 -21.61 -0.20
C ALA A 177 5.72 -21.60 -1.31
N ASN A 178 5.02 -22.71 -1.50
CA ASN A 178 3.71 -22.65 -2.13
C ASN A 178 2.77 -21.82 -1.23
N GLN A 179 1.87 -21.05 -1.83
CA GLN A 179 0.90 -20.23 -1.12
C GLN A 179 -0.04 -21.08 -0.25
N ASP A 180 -0.46 -22.25 -0.75
CA ASP A 180 -1.33 -23.18 0.00
C ASP A 180 -0.58 -23.82 1.18
N ASP A 181 0.68 -24.26 0.98
CA ASP A 181 1.56 -24.77 2.06
C ASP A 181 1.72 -23.74 3.20
N LEU A 182 1.80 -22.44 2.83
CA LEU A 182 2.01 -21.33 3.77
C LEU A 182 0.73 -20.92 4.48
N ILE A 183 -0.42 -20.99 3.79
CA ILE A 183 -1.73 -20.83 4.43
C ILE A 183 -1.92 -21.93 5.48
N GLU A 184 -1.68 -23.20 5.15
CA GLU A 184 -1.72 -24.32 6.09
C GLU A 184 -0.71 -24.13 7.25
N ALA A 185 0.50 -23.64 6.98
CA ALA A 185 1.50 -23.36 8.01
C ALA A 185 1.08 -22.24 8.99
N LEU A 186 0.20 -21.33 8.55
CA LEU A 186 -0.26 -20.19 9.33
C LEU A 186 -1.66 -20.41 9.93
N ASP A 187 -2.30 -21.55 9.71
CA ASP A 187 -3.69 -21.82 10.08
C ASP A 187 -3.89 -22.05 11.58
N TYR A 188 -3.79 -20.94 12.32
CA TYR A 188 -4.22 -20.81 13.69
C TYR A 188 -5.58 -20.11 13.70
N LYS A 189 -6.48 -20.51 14.62
CA LYS A 189 -7.85 -19.95 14.76
C LYS A 189 -7.94 -18.41 14.83
N MET A 190 -6.89 -17.73 15.28
CA MET A 190 -6.80 -16.26 15.29
C MET A 190 -6.52 -15.63 13.91
N ASN A 191 -5.94 -16.40 12.98
CA ASN A 191 -5.57 -15.96 11.63
C ASN A 191 -6.65 -16.29 10.58
N GLU A 192 -7.53 -17.25 10.84
CA GLU A 192 -8.58 -17.81 9.96
C GLU A 192 -9.18 -16.78 8.98
N ARG A 193 -9.81 -15.71 9.49
CA ARG A 193 -10.49 -14.69 8.67
C ARG A 193 -9.54 -13.92 7.74
N GLY A 194 -8.29 -13.75 8.15
CA GLY A 194 -7.23 -13.17 7.32
C GLY A 194 -6.83 -14.14 6.22
N LEU A 195 -6.52 -15.40 6.57
CA LEU A 195 -6.09 -16.42 5.62
C LEU A 195 -7.15 -16.75 4.57
N VAL A 196 -8.42 -16.88 4.97
CA VAL A 196 -9.55 -17.04 4.04
C VAL A 196 -9.63 -15.86 3.05
N MET A 197 -9.35 -14.64 3.50
CA MET A 197 -9.33 -13.46 2.62
C MET A 197 -8.08 -13.40 1.72
N ILE A 198 -6.91 -13.87 2.19
CA ILE A 198 -5.71 -14.03 1.35
C ILE A 198 -6.00 -15.07 0.26
N TYR A 199 -6.51 -16.25 0.62
CA TYR A 199 -6.90 -17.30 -0.33
C TYR A 199 -7.92 -16.78 -1.34
N THR A 200 -8.92 -16.02 -0.89
CA THR A 200 -9.91 -15.36 -1.75
C THR A 200 -9.25 -14.42 -2.77
N ILE A 201 -8.24 -13.64 -2.36
CA ILE A 201 -7.46 -12.79 -3.29
C ILE A 201 -6.68 -13.64 -4.29
N LEU A 202 -5.96 -14.66 -3.84
CA LEU A 202 -5.13 -15.50 -4.71
C LEU A 202 -5.97 -16.18 -5.81
N GLN A 203 -7.01 -16.91 -5.42
CA GLN A 203 -7.83 -17.69 -6.36
C GLN A 203 -8.64 -16.80 -7.32
N ASN A 204 -9.20 -15.69 -6.83
CA ASN A 204 -10.14 -14.88 -7.62
C ASN A 204 -9.53 -13.62 -8.27
N PHE A 205 -8.29 -13.23 -7.92
CA PHE A 205 -7.71 -11.95 -8.34
C PHE A 205 -6.21 -11.95 -8.72
N GLU A 206 -5.42 -12.97 -8.34
CA GLU A 206 -4.08 -13.21 -8.94
C GLU A 206 -4.05 -14.41 -9.90
N GLY A 207 -4.93 -15.42 -9.72
CA GLY A 207 -4.82 -16.72 -10.38
C GLY A 207 -5.43 -16.87 -11.79
N SER A 208 -6.27 -15.95 -12.28
CA SER A 208 -6.96 -16.15 -13.57
C SER A 208 -6.38 -15.33 -14.73
N ASN A 209 -6.52 -15.88 -15.94
CA ASN A 209 -6.04 -15.31 -17.20
C ASN A 209 -6.95 -14.22 -17.82
N ASP A 210 -8.03 -13.82 -17.15
CA ASP A 210 -8.90 -12.71 -17.60
C ASP A 210 -8.07 -11.42 -17.74
N GLU A 211 -8.18 -10.75 -18.89
CA GLU A 211 -7.52 -9.47 -19.16
C GLU A 211 -7.84 -8.41 -18.10
N LYS A 212 -9.07 -8.43 -17.55
CA LYS A 212 -9.49 -7.54 -16.47
C LYS A 212 -8.71 -7.81 -15.18
N GLN A 213 -8.38 -9.07 -14.88
CA GLN A 213 -7.58 -9.43 -13.70
C GLN A 213 -6.09 -9.14 -13.89
N ARG A 214 -5.56 -9.24 -15.13
CA ARG A 214 -4.19 -8.81 -15.47
C ARG A 214 -3.93 -7.32 -15.19
N ARG A 215 -4.98 -6.49 -15.10
CA ARG A 215 -4.89 -5.07 -14.68
C ARG A 215 -4.68 -4.89 -13.17
N GLN A 216 -4.91 -5.94 -12.36
CA GLN A 216 -4.67 -5.99 -10.90
C GLN A 216 -5.31 -4.84 -10.10
N THR A 217 -6.42 -4.30 -10.61
CA THR A 217 -7.13 -3.12 -10.06
C THR A 217 -7.65 -3.34 -8.63
N TRP A 218 -7.84 -4.59 -8.21
CA TRP A 218 -8.16 -4.99 -6.84
C TRP A 218 -7.19 -4.45 -5.79
N ARG A 219 -5.93 -4.20 -6.15
CA ARG A 219 -4.92 -3.56 -5.27
C ARG A 219 -5.34 -2.17 -4.82
N TYR A 220 -6.22 -1.51 -5.58
CA TYR A 220 -6.75 -0.18 -5.31
C TYR A 220 -8.19 -0.21 -4.75
N ALA A 221 -8.80 -1.39 -4.52
CA ALA A 221 -10.21 -1.52 -4.15
C ALA A 221 -10.64 -0.63 -2.97
N ARG A 222 -9.77 -0.48 -1.97
CA ARG A 222 -10.02 0.32 -0.75
C ARG A 222 -10.03 1.84 -0.94
N LEU A 223 -9.76 2.34 -2.14
CA LEU A 223 -10.02 3.72 -2.56
C LEU A 223 -11.52 3.97 -2.81
N PHE A 224 -12.26 2.94 -3.22
CA PHE A 224 -13.66 3.06 -3.64
C PHE A 224 -14.63 2.41 -2.64
N ASP A 225 -14.30 1.23 -2.11
CA ASP A 225 -15.00 0.64 -0.96
C ASP A 225 -14.03 0.41 0.21
N HIS A 226 -14.23 1.18 1.28
CA HIS A 226 -13.46 1.08 2.51
C HIS A 226 -13.64 -0.27 3.25
N LYS A 227 -14.71 -1.02 2.97
CA LYS A 227 -15.01 -2.35 3.52
C LYS A 227 -14.37 -3.49 2.73
N MET A 228 -13.99 -3.28 1.46
CA MET A 228 -13.39 -4.34 0.65
C MET A 228 -12.11 -4.86 1.32
N PHE A 229 -11.98 -6.17 1.38
CA PHE A 229 -10.90 -6.87 2.10
C PHE A 229 -10.74 -6.43 3.58
N ALA A 230 -11.83 -6.05 4.27
CA ALA A 230 -11.77 -5.56 5.66
C ALA A 230 -11.01 -6.49 6.64
N HIS A 231 -11.03 -7.82 6.43
CA HIS A 231 -10.30 -8.78 7.25
C HIS A 231 -8.77 -8.76 7.07
N LEU A 232 -8.23 -7.94 6.15
CA LEU A 232 -6.80 -7.71 5.94
C LEU A 232 -6.33 -6.31 6.34
N GLN A 233 -7.25 -5.47 6.83
CA GLN A 233 -6.88 -4.23 7.52
C GLN A 233 -6.16 -4.62 8.80
N THR A 234 -4.97 -4.07 9.03
CA THR A 234 -4.09 -4.47 10.14
C THR A 234 -4.85 -4.56 11.48
N LYS A 235 -5.65 -3.54 11.83
CA LYS A 235 -6.52 -3.48 13.03
C LYS A 235 -7.54 -4.62 13.22
N ASN A 236 -7.79 -5.42 12.18
CA ASN A 236 -8.72 -6.56 12.16
C ASN A 236 -7.97 -7.90 11.96
N CYS A 237 -6.63 -7.86 11.92
CA CYS A 237 -5.73 -8.94 11.50
C CYS A 237 -4.36 -8.79 12.18
N GLU A 238 -4.32 -8.26 13.42
CA GLU A 238 -3.08 -7.78 14.03
C GLU A 238 -2.12 -8.94 14.33
N GLU A 239 -2.65 -10.09 14.74
CA GLU A 239 -1.91 -11.32 15.00
C GLU A 239 -1.21 -11.85 13.75
N LEU A 240 -1.94 -12.14 12.67
CA LEU A 240 -1.38 -12.63 11.40
C LEU A 240 -0.35 -11.64 10.83
N THR A 241 -0.62 -10.33 10.91
CA THR A 241 0.31 -9.30 10.43
C THR A 241 1.61 -9.29 11.26
N SER A 242 1.52 -9.48 12.58
CA SER A 242 2.68 -9.51 13.49
C SER A 242 3.52 -10.79 13.32
N ILE A 243 2.87 -11.94 13.14
CA ILE A 243 3.54 -13.22 12.84
C ILE A 243 4.30 -13.13 11.51
N LEU A 244 3.67 -12.60 10.45
CA LEU A 244 4.31 -12.43 9.15
C LEU A 244 5.49 -11.43 9.20
N ALA A 245 5.36 -10.34 9.96
CA ALA A 245 6.47 -9.41 10.20
C ALA A 245 7.65 -10.08 10.92
N MET A 246 7.36 -10.96 11.88
CA MET A 246 8.37 -11.68 12.65
C MET A 246 9.11 -12.74 11.82
N ILE A 247 8.38 -13.50 10.98
CA ILE A 247 8.99 -14.42 10.02
C ILE A 247 9.97 -13.68 9.11
N LEU A 248 9.61 -12.49 8.60
CA LEU A 248 10.50 -11.67 7.77
C LEU A 248 11.74 -11.21 8.54
N LYS A 249 11.61 -10.82 9.83
CA LYS A 249 12.76 -10.45 10.66
C LYS A 249 13.71 -11.62 10.91
N GLU A 250 13.20 -12.79 11.26
CA GLU A 250 14.02 -13.98 11.51
C GLU A 250 14.83 -14.44 10.29
N ILE A 251 14.30 -14.24 9.08
CA ILE A 251 15.00 -14.55 7.83
C ILE A 251 15.80 -13.37 7.24
N GLY A 252 15.96 -12.27 7.98
CA GLY A 252 16.79 -11.12 7.59
C GLY A 252 16.19 -10.23 6.50
N ASP A 253 14.86 -10.10 6.45
CA ASP A 253 14.09 -9.31 5.47
C ASP A 253 13.16 -8.27 6.14
N ASP A 254 13.56 -7.71 7.29
CA ASP A 254 12.82 -6.63 7.97
C ASP A 254 12.79 -5.32 7.14
N GLN A 255 13.89 -5.02 6.43
CA GLN A 255 14.05 -3.86 5.54
C GLN A 255 13.30 -4.02 4.21
N GLY A 256 11.96 -3.89 4.25
CA GLY A 256 11.14 -3.84 3.03
C GLY A 256 11.32 -2.55 2.22
N GLY A 257 10.88 -2.53 0.95
CA GLY A 257 10.96 -1.35 0.08
C GLY A 257 10.19 -0.12 0.60
N ASP A 258 9.12 -0.35 1.37
CA ASP A 258 8.36 0.69 2.07
C ASP A 258 8.94 1.08 3.45
N GLY A 259 10.01 0.41 3.89
CA GLY A 259 10.70 0.60 5.17
C GLY A 259 10.58 -0.59 6.13
N ASP A 260 11.11 -0.40 7.33
CA ASP A 260 11.02 -1.34 8.45
C ASP A 260 9.56 -1.64 8.81
N VAL A 261 9.20 -2.94 8.74
CA VAL A 261 7.84 -3.44 9.02
C VAL A 261 7.38 -3.13 10.45
N TYR A 262 8.31 -3.00 11.41
CA TYR A 262 8.03 -2.73 12.82
C TYR A 262 7.61 -1.28 13.09
N GLN A 263 7.74 -0.37 12.12
CA GLN A 263 7.22 1.00 12.21
C GLN A 263 5.68 1.06 12.10
N ILE A 264 5.01 -0.04 11.76
CA ILE A 264 3.55 -0.14 11.82
C ILE A 264 3.14 -0.21 13.30
N VAL A 265 2.57 0.89 13.82
CA VAL A 265 2.26 1.11 15.25
C VAL A 265 1.50 -0.05 15.90
N GLN A 266 0.54 -0.66 15.19
CA GLN A 266 -0.21 -1.83 15.65
C GLN A 266 0.69 -3.04 15.88
N ILE A 267 1.61 -3.32 14.95
CA ILE A 267 2.55 -4.44 15.05
C ILE A 267 3.46 -4.23 16.26
N LYS A 268 4.06 -3.04 16.40
CA LYS A 268 4.90 -2.71 17.57
C LYS A 268 4.19 -2.99 18.89
N ARG A 269 2.96 -2.49 19.07
CA ARG A 269 2.18 -2.69 20.31
C ARG A 269 1.85 -4.16 20.57
N MET A 270 1.51 -4.93 19.54
CA MET A 270 1.15 -6.34 19.70
C MET A 270 2.34 -7.24 20.00
N LEU A 271 3.51 -6.89 19.48
CA LEU A 271 4.78 -7.51 19.86
C LEU A 271 5.09 -7.26 21.35
N GLU A 272 5.01 -6.01 21.80
CA GLU A 272 5.23 -5.62 23.21
C GLU A 272 4.35 -6.40 24.22
N CYS A 273 3.23 -7.00 23.79
CA CYS A 273 2.34 -7.79 24.64
C CYS A 273 2.38 -9.32 24.41
N ARG A 274 2.89 -9.81 23.28
CA ARG A 274 2.77 -11.24 22.87
C ARG A 274 3.98 -11.80 22.10
N GLN A 275 5.14 -11.13 22.15
CA GLN A 275 6.34 -11.49 21.37
C GLN A 275 6.65 -12.99 21.37
N ASP A 276 6.77 -13.61 22.53
CA ASP A 276 7.21 -15.01 22.67
C ASP A 276 6.28 -16.01 21.96
N SER A 277 4.96 -15.78 21.97
CA SER A 277 4.00 -16.65 21.29
C SER A 277 4.05 -16.50 19.77
N TYR A 278 4.27 -15.28 19.27
CA TYR A 278 4.50 -15.07 17.83
C TYR A 278 5.86 -15.58 17.38
N GLN A 279 6.87 -15.53 18.27
CA GLN A 279 8.22 -16.06 18.05
C GLN A 279 8.19 -17.58 17.91
N GLU A 280 7.47 -18.26 18.80
CA GLU A 280 7.26 -19.71 18.73
C GLU A 280 6.55 -20.12 17.42
N ILE A 281 5.55 -19.36 16.98
CA ILE A 281 4.83 -19.62 15.71
C ILE A 281 5.73 -19.34 14.50
N ALA A 282 6.39 -18.19 14.45
CA ALA A 282 7.24 -17.78 13.33
C ALA A 282 8.39 -18.78 13.11
N SER A 283 9.11 -19.15 14.17
CA SER A 283 10.17 -20.15 14.10
C SER A 283 9.66 -21.55 13.69
N LYS A 284 8.45 -21.97 14.12
CA LYS A 284 7.82 -23.21 13.64
C LYS A 284 7.52 -23.19 12.13
N VAL A 285 6.99 -22.07 11.62
CA VAL A 285 6.73 -21.90 10.18
C VAL A 285 8.04 -21.96 9.39
N ILE A 286 9.08 -21.24 9.84
CA ILE A 286 10.40 -21.27 9.19
C ILE A 286 10.98 -22.69 9.20
N GLN A 287 10.89 -23.42 10.31
CA GLN A 287 11.38 -24.79 10.42
C GLN A 287 10.64 -25.76 9.48
N LYS A 288 9.31 -25.62 9.33
CA LYS A 288 8.51 -26.41 8.36
C LYS A 288 9.08 -26.29 6.94
N PHE A 289 9.39 -25.06 6.50
CA PHE A 289 9.92 -24.82 5.16
C PHE A 289 11.42 -25.12 5.01
N ALA A 290 12.22 -24.97 6.06
CA ALA A 290 13.62 -25.41 6.08
C ALA A 290 13.71 -26.94 5.89
N ASN A 291 12.93 -27.71 6.65
CA ASN A 291 12.88 -29.18 6.56
C ASN A 291 12.34 -29.67 5.21
N LYS A 292 11.37 -28.96 4.61
CA LYS A 292 10.84 -29.30 3.28
C LYS A 292 11.90 -29.13 2.17
N ARG A 293 12.82 -28.17 2.31
CA ARG A 293 13.97 -28.02 1.39
C ARG A 293 14.99 -29.15 1.55
N THR A 294 15.46 -29.39 2.78
CA THR A 294 16.52 -30.40 3.02
C THR A 294 16.06 -31.82 2.70
N GLY A 295 14.79 -32.16 2.94
CA GLY A 295 14.21 -33.44 2.52
C GLY A 295 14.17 -33.60 0.99
N TYR A 296 13.86 -32.53 0.25
CA TYR A 296 13.82 -32.56 -1.22
C TYR A 296 15.22 -32.65 -1.83
N GLU A 297 16.19 -31.90 -1.30
CA GLU A 297 17.60 -31.96 -1.71
C GLU A 297 18.28 -33.31 -1.37
N GLY A 298 17.85 -33.96 -0.29
CA GLY A 298 18.27 -35.33 0.06
C GLY A 298 17.68 -36.37 -0.89
N TRP A 299 16.38 -36.27 -1.20
CA TRP A 299 15.70 -37.19 -2.11
C TRP A 299 16.21 -37.06 -3.55
N LEU A 300 16.52 -35.84 -4.02
CA LEU A 300 17.18 -35.63 -5.32
C LEU A 300 18.55 -36.30 -5.37
N ARG A 301 19.39 -36.15 -4.33
CA ARG A 301 20.71 -36.80 -4.27
C ARG A 301 20.64 -38.31 -4.32
N LEU A 302 19.74 -38.92 -3.53
CA LEU A 302 19.51 -40.37 -3.58
C LEU A 302 19.09 -40.82 -4.98
N ARG A 303 18.26 -40.04 -5.67
CA ARG A 303 17.80 -40.35 -7.04
C ARG A 303 18.87 -40.15 -8.11
N GLU A 304 19.80 -39.22 -7.90
CA GLU A 304 21.00 -39.07 -8.73
C GLU A 304 21.95 -40.25 -8.50
N GLU A 305 22.19 -40.65 -7.26
CA GLU A 305 22.99 -41.84 -6.89
C GLU A 305 22.38 -43.14 -7.45
N GLU A 306 21.07 -43.32 -7.36
CA GLU A 306 20.32 -44.43 -8.00
C GLU A 306 20.37 -44.42 -9.54
N SER A 307 20.77 -43.31 -10.18
CA SER A 307 20.89 -43.21 -11.64
C SER A 307 22.28 -43.56 -12.19
N TYR A 308 23.23 -43.91 -11.31
CA TYR A 308 24.59 -44.36 -11.66
C TYR A 308 24.84 -45.86 -11.41
N PHE A 309 23.78 -46.65 -11.16
CA PHE A 309 23.81 -48.11 -10.96
C PHE A 309 22.88 -48.86 -11.93
#